data_AF-A0A2E4A7Z7-F1
#
_entry.id   AF-A0A2E4A7Z7-F1
#
_cell.length_a   1.000
_cell.length_b   1.000
_cell.length_c   1.000
_cell.angle_alpha   90.00
_cell.angle_beta   90.00
_cell.angle_gamma   90.00
#
_symmetry.space_group_name_H-M   'P 1'
#
loop_
_entity.id
_entity.type
_entity.pdbx_description
1 polymer ?
#
loop_
_entity_poly.entity_id
_entity_poly.type
_entity_poly.pdbx_seq_one_letter_code
_entity_poly.pdbx_strand_id
1 'polypeptide(L)'
;MNSPKKRVFTAFFAGGCFWNVEKELSRVMGVKNTQVGYMKGNIYKPEWGINDTGKSVKVETVKVDFYPQSKYPIILERFFKIHNPRSLDHQGNDKGSQYRGVVFYNSLKQKRDFELFIRKKKINTSSLRTVLLKATTFQIAEDFHQKYSFQKPCKNTKTENSGVFNRICKNNTQKAESPKSGKYYTKDYRKGKMVGKYNCSCCGSPLYSSKDTYESGSGWPSFKEPIQRSFILLNERTNEIRCTQCGLHLGHRISETKKTLRYDCINSVCLNFVPDKSMGFKGGSTQRKRQFKSTISNDKYKELIKKKRKKKKL
;
A
#
# COMPACT_ATOMS: atom_id res chain seq x y z
N MET A 1 28.10 0.34 0.80
CA MET A 1 27.87 -1.08 0.46
C MET A 1 26.49 -1.21 -0.15
N ASN A 2 26.39 -1.51 -1.45
CA ASN A 2 25.10 -1.75 -2.10
C ASN A 2 24.52 -3.06 -1.57
N SER A 3 23.39 -3.01 -0.88
CA SER A 3 22.61 -4.21 -0.54
C SER A 3 22.40 -5.04 -1.82
N PRO A 4 22.67 -6.36 -1.82
CA PRO A 4 22.52 -7.18 -3.01
C PRO A 4 21.10 -7.02 -3.57
N LYS A 5 20.97 -6.76 -4.87
CA LYS A 5 19.66 -6.64 -5.54
C LYS A 5 18.89 -7.94 -5.30
N LYS A 6 17.95 -7.93 -4.34
CA LYS A 6 17.12 -9.09 -4.03
C LYS A 6 16.43 -9.55 -5.31
N ARG A 7 16.58 -10.84 -5.64
CA ARG A 7 15.91 -11.48 -6.77
C ARG A 7 14.40 -11.24 -6.66
N VAL A 8 13.77 -10.86 -7.75
CA VAL A 8 12.32 -10.63 -7.85
C VAL A 8 11.76 -11.63 -8.84
N PHE A 9 10.62 -12.22 -8.50
CA PHE A 9 9.86 -13.11 -9.36
C PHE A 9 8.54 -12.46 -9.76
N THR A 10 7.98 -12.86 -10.89
CA THR A 10 6.71 -12.31 -11.40
C THR A 10 5.70 -13.43 -11.60
N ALA A 11 4.45 -13.21 -11.24
CA ALA A 11 3.31 -14.09 -11.49
C ALA A 11 2.10 -13.28 -11.99
N PHE A 12 1.14 -13.94 -12.64
CA PHE A 12 -0.04 -13.28 -13.20
C PHE A 12 -1.31 -14.04 -12.84
N PHE A 13 -2.34 -13.30 -12.43
CA PHE A 13 -3.61 -13.85 -11.95
C PHE A 13 -4.78 -13.03 -12.51
N ALA A 14 -5.80 -13.70 -13.03
CA ALA A 14 -7.08 -13.13 -13.41
C ALA A 14 -8.19 -13.82 -12.61
N GLY A 15 -9.15 -13.08 -12.10
CA GLY A 15 -10.16 -13.65 -11.22
C GLY A 15 -11.27 -12.67 -10.88
N GLY A 16 -11.81 -12.02 -11.90
CA GLY A 16 -12.83 -10.98 -11.77
C GLY A 16 -12.27 -9.60 -12.06
N CYS A 17 -12.99 -8.56 -11.63
CA CYS A 17 -12.50 -7.19 -11.71
C CYS A 17 -11.11 -7.07 -11.06
N PHE A 18 -10.10 -6.73 -11.87
CA PHE A 18 -8.70 -6.68 -11.44
C PHE A 18 -8.43 -5.66 -10.31
N TRP A 19 -9.35 -4.73 -10.05
CA TRP A 19 -9.21 -3.73 -9.00
C TRP A 19 -9.20 -4.38 -7.62
N ASN A 20 -10.14 -5.30 -7.39
CA ASN A 20 -10.21 -6.02 -6.12
C ASN A 20 -9.09 -7.07 -6.02
N VAL A 21 -8.81 -7.78 -7.11
CA VAL A 21 -7.74 -8.78 -7.16
C VAL A 21 -6.39 -8.14 -6.84
N GLU A 22 -6.09 -6.98 -7.45
CA GLU A 22 -4.84 -6.25 -7.21
C GLU A 22 -4.70 -5.86 -5.74
N LYS A 23 -5.75 -5.29 -5.16
CA LYS A 23 -5.80 -4.89 -3.75
C LYS A 23 -5.50 -6.07 -2.83
N GLU A 24 -6.14 -7.20 -3.04
CA GLU A 24 -5.98 -8.33 -2.14
C GLU A 24 -4.66 -9.08 -2.30
N LEU A 25 -4.09 -9.14 -3.52
CA LEU A 25 -2.78 -9.74 -3.75
C LEU A 25 -1.63 -8.83 -3.28
N SER A 26 -1.77 -7.51 -3.38
CA SER A 26 -0.75 -6.57 -2.91
C SER A 26 -0.45 -6.66 -1.41
N ARG A 27 -1.41 -7.16 -0.61
CA ARG A 27 -1.31 -7.30 0.84
C ARG A 27 -0.57 -8.55 1.28
N VAL A 28 -0.25 -9.46 0.37
CA VAL A 28 0.50 -10.67 0.70
C VAL A 28 1.92 -10.28 1.11
N MET A 29 2.34 -10.72 2.29
CA MET A 29 3.65 -10.37 2.85
C MET A 29 4.77 -10.70 1.86
N GLY A 30 5.58 -9.68 1.51
CA GLY A 30 6.73 -9.71 0.62
C GLY A 30 6.42 -9.62 -0.89
N VAL A 31 5.14 -9.46 -1.26
CA VAL A 31 4.80 -8.88 -2.57
C VAL A 31 5.46 -7.51 -2.63
N LYS A 32 6.22 -7.30 -3.70
CA LYS A 32 6.99 -6.08 -3.95
C LYS A 32 6.15 -5.05 -4.67
N ASN A 33 5.44 -5.48 -5.72
CA ASN A 33 4.65 -4.61 -6.57
C ASN A 33 3.49 -5.38 -7.21
N THR A 34 2.44 -4.66 -7.57
CA THR A 34 1.37 -5.19 -8.42
C THR A 34 1.04 -4.18 -9.53
N GLN A 35 0.51 -4.66 -10.66
CA GLN A 35 0.00 -3.81 -11.74
C GLN A 35 -1.20 -4.51 -12.38
N VAL A 36 -2.21 -3.75 -12.78
CA VAL A 36 -3.36 -4.28 -13.51
C VAL A 36 -3.18 -4.09 -15.02
N GLY A 37 -3.78 -4.99 -15.79
CA GLY A 37 -3.65 -5.01 -17.23
C GLY A 37 -4.50 -6.08 -17.86
N TYR A 38 -4.25 -6.33 -19.13
CA TYR A 38 -4.97 -7.30 -19.94
C TYR A 38 -3.98 -8.32 -20.48
N MET A 39 -4.32 -9.60 -20.39
CA MET A 39 -3.55 -10.67 -21.02
C MET A 39 -4.47 -11.48 -21.93
N LYS A 40 -3.99 -11.82 -23.13
CA LYS A 40 -4.73 -12.74 -24.01
C LYS A 40 -4.59 -14.16 -23.48
N GLY A 41 -5.71 -14.77 -23.16
CA GLY A 41 -5.79 -16.19 -22.84
C GLY A 41 -6.29 -16.95 -24.05
N ASN A 42 -5.47 -17.85 -24.62
CA ASN A 42 -6.03 -18.89 -25.48
C ASN A 42 -6.70 -19.95 -24.60
N ILE A 43 -7.94 -19.67 -24.24
CA ILE A 43 -8.77 -20.54 -23.41
C ILE A 43 -9.23 -21.80 -24.18
N TYR A 44 -8.83 -22.04 -25.42
CA TYR A 44 -9.25 -23.24 -26.15
C TYR A 44 -8.49 -24.52 -25.76
N LYS A 45 -7.24 -24.40 -25.28
CA LYS A 45 -6.43 -25.56 -24.82
C LYS A 45 -5.76 -25.24 -23.49
N PRO A 46 -6.52 -25.18 -22.38
CA PRO A 46 -5.89 -24.99 -21.09
C PRO A 46 -5.09 -26.24 -20.70
N GLU A 47 -4.01 -26.05 -19.94
CA GLU A 47 -3.31 -27.19 -19.35
C GLU A 47 -4.08 -27.78 -18.16
N TRP A 48 -4.98 -26.98 -17.57
CA TRP A 48 -5.89 -27.36 -16.48
C TRP A 48 -7.21 -26.57 -16.55
N GLY A 49 -8.33 -27.22 -16.20
CA GLY A 49 -9.69 -26.64 -16.10
C GLY A 49 -10.56 -26.89 -17.34
N ILE A 50 -11.87 -26.70 -17.21
CA ILE A 50 -12.86 -26.93 -18.27
C ILE A 50 -13.28 -25.61 -18.91
N ASN A 51 -13.27 -25.54 -20.24
CA ASN A 51 -13.68 -24.37 -21.01
C ASN A 51 -14.80 -24.73 -22.01
N ASP A 52 -15.66 -23.74 -22.28
CA ASP A 52 -16.65 -23.79 -23.34
C ASP A 52 -16.13 -23.00 -24.57
N THR A 53 -16.59 -23.41 -25.74
CA THR A 53 -16.16 -23.02 -27.07
C THR A 53 -16.27 -21.50 -27.31
N GLY A 54 -15.12 -20.82 -27.42
CA GLY A 54 -15.07 -19.37 -27.63
C GLY A 54 -13.71 -18.84 -28.12
N LYS A 55 -13.72 -17.64 -28.74
CA LYS A 55 -12.55 -16.93 -29.32
C LYS A 55 -11.55 -16.44 -28.24
N SER A 56 -10.30 -16.15 -28.65
CA SER A 56 -9.29 -15.51 -27.79
C SER A 56 -9.82 -14.21 -27.17
N VAL A 57 -9.84 -14.15 -25.84
CA VAL A 57 -10.34 -13.00 -25.06
C VAL A 57 -9.21 -12.30 -24.31
N LYS A 58 -9.33 -10.97 -24.18
CA LYS A 58 -8.48 -10.20 -23.26
C LYS A 58 -9.06 -10.34 -21.86
N VAL A 59 -8.28 -10.88 -20.94
CA VAL A 59 -8.70 -11.13 -19.55
C VAL A 59 -8.07 -10.08 -18.64
N GLU A 60 -8.86 -9.51 -17.74
CA GLU A 60 -8.37 -8.61 -16.69
C GLU A 60 -7.41 -9.36 -15.77
N THR A 61 -6.15 -8.93 -15.77
CA THR A 61 -5.04 -9.66 -15.19
C THR A 61 -4.24 -8.75 -14.26
N VAL A 62 -3.84 -9.29 -13.11
CA VAL A 62 -2.93 -8.65 -12.16
C VAL A 62 -1.55 -9.28 -12.31
N LYS A 63 -0.55 -8.47 -12.64
CA LYS A 63 0.87 -8.79 -12.50
C LYS A 63 1.28 -8.61 -11.05
N VAL A 64 1.95 -9.61 -10.47
CA VAL A 64 2.45 -9.60 -9.09
C VAL A 64 3.95 -9.85 -9.11
N ASP A 65 4.73 -8.85 -8.71
CA ASP A 65 6.17 -8.97 -8.49
C ASP A 65 6.41 -9.23 -7.00
N PHE A 66 7.19 -10.24 -6.66
CA PHE A 66 7.39 -10.67 -5.27
C PHE A 66 8.81 -11.14 -5.01
N TYR A 67 9.25 -11.00 -3.76
CA TYR A 67 10.54 -11.51 -3.31
C TYR A 67 10.44 -13.00 -2.92
N PRO A 68 11.57 -13.74 -2.88
CA PRO A 68 11.59 -15.16 -2.53
C PRO A 68 10.82 -15.53 -1.25
N GLN A 69 10.77 -14.63 -0.25
CA GLN A 69 10.03 -14.89 0.99
C GLN A 69 8.52 -15.10 0.80
N SER A 70 7.91 -14.50 -0.23
CA SER A 70 6.46 -14.57 -0.49
C SER A 70 6.03 -15.78 -1.30
N LYS A 71 6.91 -16.80 -1.40
CA LYS A 71 6.76 -18.09 -2.09
C LYS A 71 5.46 -18.21 -2.87
N TYR A 72 5.53 -18.39 -4.18
CA TYR A 72 4.38 -18.50 -5.09
C TYR A 72 3.13 -19.24 -4.55
N PRO A 73 3.24 -20.37 -3.80
CA PRO A 73 2.08 -21.01 -3.15
C PRO A 73 1.28 -20.13 -2.16
N ILE A 74 1.89 -19.17 -1.46
CA ILE A 74 1.20 -18.25 -0.55
C ILE A 74 0.32 -17.27 -1.35
N ILE A 75 0.84 -16.80 -2.50
CA ILE A 75 0.09 -15.93 -3.40
C ILE A 75 -1.07 -16.70 -4.04
N LEU A 76 -0.85 -17.96 -4.45
CA LEU A 76 -1.92 -18.87 -4.89
C LEU A 76 -2.99 -19.05 -3.81
N GLU A 77 -2.58 -19.30 -2.56
CA GLU A 77 -3.53 -19.43 -1.46
C GLU A 77 -4.38 -18.16 -1.27
N ARG A 78 -3.78 -16.96 -1.37
CA ARG A 78 -4.55 -15.72 -1.32
C ARG A 78 -5.49 -15.62 -2.51
N PHE A 79 -5.02 -15.91 -3.71
CA PHE A 79 -5.81 -15.83 -4.95
C PHE A 79 -7.05 -16.74 -4.87
N PHE A 80 -6.91 -18.02 -4.50
CA PHE A 80 -8.03 -18.96 -4.37
C PHE A 80 -9.01 -18.63 -3.23
N LYS A 81 -8.65 -17.71 -2.30
CA LYS A 81 -9.56 -17.20 -1.26
C LYS A 81 -10.38 -15.99 -1.70
N ILE A 82 -10.02 -15.33 -2.80
CA ILE A 82 -10.63 -14.03 -3.21
C ILE A 82 -11.44 -14.10 -4.50
N HIS A 83 -11.47 -15.26 -5.17
CA HIS A 83 -12.31 -15.52 -6.34
C HIS A 83 -13.02 -16.88 -6.19
N ASN A 84 -14.11 -17.09 -6.93
CA ASN A 84 -14.77 -18.38 -7.03
C ASN A 84 -14.11 -19.22 -8.14
N PRO A 85 -13.38 -20.31 -7.81
CA PRO A 85 -12.66 -21.09 -8.81
C PRO A 85 -13.55 -22.04 -9.64
N ARG A 86 -14.84 -22.13 -9.30
CA ARG A 86 -15.84 -22.95 -10.02
C ARG A 86 -16.72 -22.15 -10.97
N SER A 87 -16.50 -20.84 -11.02
CA SER A 87 -17.30 -19.91 -11.81
C SER A 87 -16.79 -19.83 -13.25
N LEU A 88 -17.72 -19.89 -14.22
CA LEU A 88 -17.42 -19.76 -15.65
C LEU A 88 -17.74 -18.33 -16.11
N ASP A 89 -16.74 -17.57 -16.56
CA ASP A 89 -16.92 -16.23 -17.13
C ASP A 89 -17.72 -15.23 -16.26
N HIS A 90 -17.67 -15.39 -14.94
CA HIS A 90 -18.16 -14.38 -14.02
C HIS A 90 -17.46 -14.46 -12.66
N GLN A 91 -17.44 -13.37 -11.91
CA GLN A 91 -17.01 -13.32 -10.51
C GLN A 91 -17.87 -12.33 -9.75
N GLY A 92 -18.68 -12.84 -8.80
CA GLY A 92 -19.72 -12.03 -8.18
C GLY A 92 -20.68 -11.48 -9.23
N ASN A 93 -20.87 -10.17 -9.25
CA ASN A 93 -21.74 -9.47 -10.19
C ASN A 93 -21.08 -9.19 -11.56
N ASP A 94 -19.76 -9.34 -11.67
CA ASP A 94 -19.01 -9.08 -12.89
C ASP A 94 -19.18 -10.26 -13.85
N LYS A 95 -19.86 -10.06 -14.98
CA LYS A 95 -20.15 -11.09 -16.00
C LYS A 95 -19.41 -10.81 -17.31
N GLY A 96 -18.83 -11.84 -17.90
CA GLY A 96 -18.06 -11.77 -19.13
C GLY A 96 -16.74 -12.54 -19.04
N SER A 97 -16.26 -13.00 -20.20
CA SER A 97 -15.04 -13.80 -20.31
C SER A 97 -13.77 -13.06 -19.89
N GLN A 98 -13.80 -11.73 -19.90
CA GLN A 98 -12.74 -10.89 -19.35
C GLN A 98 -12.56 -11.05 -17.83
N TYR A 99 -13.57 -11.59 -17.12
CA TYR A 99 -13.57 -11.80 -15.67
C TYR A 99 -13.29 -13.26 -15.25
N ARG A 100 -12.96 -14.13 -16.21
CA ARG A 100 -12.65 -15.53 -15.96
C ARG A 100 -11.49 -15.72 -14.97
N GLY A 101 -11.57 -16.77 -14.17
CA GLY A 101 -10.45 -17.26 -13.37
C GLY A 101 -9.33 -17.82 -14.24
N VAL A 102 -8.15 -17.21 -14.21
CA VAL A 102 -6.95 -17.70 -14.91
C VAL A 102 -5.72 -17.52 -14.02
N VAL A 103 -4.89 -18.55 -13.94
CA VAL A 103 -3.50 -18.43 -13.48
C VAL A 103 -2.60 -18.54 -14.70
N PHE A 104 -1.76 -17.53 -14.94
CA PHE A 104 -0.75 -17.63 -15.99
C PHE A 104 0.62 -17.95 -15.41
N TYR A 105 1.23 -19.04 -15.88
CA TYR A 105 2.59 -19.41 -15.51
C TYR A 105 3.60 -18.84 -16.52
N ASN A 106 4.72 -18.35 -16.02
CA ASN A 106 5.87 -17.91 -16.85
C ASN A 106 7.12 -18.78 -16.66
N SER A 107 7.02 -19.86 -15.89
CA SER A 107 8.08 -20.83 -15.68
C SER A 107 7.52 -22.22 -15.38
N LEU A 108 8.29 -23.26 -15.71
CA LEU A 108 7.93 -24.64 -15.37
C LEU A 108 7.80 -24.85 -13.85
N LYS A 109 8.53 -24.07 -13.05
CA LYS A 109 8.40 -24.12 -11.59
C LYS A 109 7.00 -23.66 -11.14
N GLN A 110 6.49 -22.55 -11.69
CA GLN A 110 5.14 -22.06 -11.34
C GLN A 110 4.05 -23.06 -11.76
N LYS A 111 4.19 -23.67 -12.95
CA LYS A 111 3.31 -24.75 -13.39
C LYS A 111 3.26 -25.89 -12.37
N ARG A 112 4.43 -26.44 -12.01
CA ARG A 112 4.53 -27.52 -11.01
C ARG A 112 4.00 -27.11 -9.63
N ASP A 113 4.31 -25.89 -9.18
CA ASP A 113 3.84 -25.38 -7.89
C ASP A 113 2.30 -25.25 -7.87
N PHE A 114 1.67 -24.85 -8.99
CA PHE A 114 0.21 -24.81 -9.14
C PHE A 114 -0.39 -26.21 -9.10
N GLU A 115 0.14 -27.15 -9.86
CA GLU A 115 -0.32 -28.56 -9.87
C GLU A 115 -0.24 -29.18 -8.47
N LEU A 116 0.88 -28.95 -7.77
CA LEU A 116 1.06 -29.37 -6.39
C LEU A 116 0.07 -28.69 -5.44
N PHE A 117 -0.26 -27.42 -5.67
CA PHE A 117 -1.26 -26.69 -4.88
C PHE A 117 -2.65 -27.30 -5.04
N ILE A 118 -3.10 -27.54 -6.28
CA ILE A 118 -4.39 -28.18 -6.58
C ILE A 118 -4.48 -29.54 -5.89
N ARG A 119 -3.43 -30.37 -6.01
CA ARG A 119 -3.35 -31.69 -5.37
C ARG A 119 -3.39 -31.59 -3.84
N LYS A 120 -2.56 -30.74 -3.23
CA LYS A 120 -2.46 -30.60 -1.77
C LYS A 120 -3.73 -30.04 -1.15
N LYS A 121 -4.42 -29.12 -1.83
CA LYS A 121 -5.69 -28.53 -1.35
C LYS A 121 -6.90 -29.41 -1.71
N LYS A 122 -6.69 -30.57 -2.34
CA LYS A 122 -7.74 -31.51 -2.77
C LYS A 122 -8.85 -30.80 -3.57
N ILE A 123 -8.46 -29.86 -4.43
CA ILE A 123 -9.42 -29.11 -5.25
C ILE A 123 -10.00 -30.07 -6.30
N ASN A 124 -11.33 -30.21 -6.31
CA ASN A 124 -12.00 -31.06 -7.29
C ASN A 124 -11.86 -30.47 -8.69
N THR A 125 -11.06 -31.14 -9.52
CA THR A 125 -10.66 -30.71 -10.86
C THR A 125 -11.80 -30.76 -11.87
N SER A 126 -12.80 -31.63 -11.69
CA SER A 126 -13.99 -31.67 -12.57
C SER A 126 -14.89 -30.43 -12.42
N SER A 127 -14.86 -29.82 -11.23
CA SER A 127 -15.58 -28.57 -10.94
C SER A 127 -14.73 -27.31 -11.17
N LEU A 128 -13.44 -27.46 -11.46
CA LEU A 128 -12.52 -26.34 -11.57
C LEU A 128 -12.72 -25.62 -12.91
N ARG A 129 -13.07 -24.33 -12.84
CA ARG A 129 -13.21 -23.43 -13.99
C ARG A 129 -12.06 -22.42 -14.08
N THR A 130 -11.33 -22.21 -12.99
CA THR A 130 -10.05 -21.49 -13.04
C THR A 130 -9.05 -22.29 -13.87
N VAL A 131 -8.53 -21.68 -14.94
CA VAL A 131 -7.62 -22.36 -15.87
C VAL A 131 -6.16 -22.00 -15.66
N LEU A 132 -5.27 -22.94 -15.98
CA LEU A 132 -3.82 -22.71 -16.04
C LEU A 132 -3.39 -22.50 -17.49
N LEU A 133 -2.80 -21.35 -17.78
CA LEU A 133 -2.30 -20.98 -19.12
C LEU A 133 -0.84 -20.55 -19.08
N LYS A 134 -0.12 -20.75 -20.18
CA LYS A 134 1.20 -20.12 -20.36
C LYS A 134 1.00 -18.61 -20.52
N ALA A 135 1.79 -17.81 -19.81
CA ALA A 135 1.75 -16.36 -19.93
C ALA A 135 2.10 -15.92 -21.36
N THR A 136 1.32 -14.97 -21.89
CA THR A 136 1.54 -14.32 -23.19
C THR A 136 1.99 -12.87 -22.96
N THR A 137 1.63 -11.94 -23.85
CA THR A 137 1.90 -10.52 -23.67
C THR A 137 0.95 -9.89 -22.65
N PHE A 138 1.50 -9.31 -21.59
CA PHE A 138 0.76 -8.49 -20.63
C PHE A 138 0.69 -7.04 -21.12
N GLN A 139 -0.51 -6.55 -21.44
CA GLN A 139 -0.76 -5.16 -21.79
C GLN A 139 -1.15 -4.39 -20.52
N ILE A 140 -0.32 -3.45 -20.09
CA ILE A 140 -0.61 -2.62 -18.91
C ILE A 140 -1.88 -1.80 -19.17
N ALA A 141 -2.82 -1.80 -18.22
CA ALA A 141 -4.02 -0.96 -18.29
C ALA A 141 -3.70 0.51 -17.98
N GLU A 142 -4.63 1.39 -18.34
CA GLU A 142 -4.58 2.83 -18.15
C GLU A 142 -4.34 3.21 -16.67
N ASP A 143 -3.70 4.37 -16.45
CA ASP A 143 -3.26 4.81 -15.12
C ASP A 143 -4.42 4.94 -14.11
N PHE A 144 -5.65 5.21 -14.56
CA PHE A 144 -6.82 5.30 -13.67
C PHE A 144 -7.28 3.94 -13.13
N HIS A 145 -6.98 2.84 -13.83
CA HIS A 145 -7.25 1.49 -13.31
C HIS A 145 -6.21 1.05 -12.29
N GLN A 146 -4.97 1.54 -12.42
CA GLN A 146 -3.89 1.19 -11.51
C GLN A 146 -4.26 1.61 -10.09
N LYS A 147 -4.26 0.64 -9.17
CA LYS A 147 -4.44 0.89 -7.75
C LYS A 147 -5.80 1.50 -7.43
N TYR A 148 -6.80 1.27 -8.28
CA TYR A 148 -8.15 1.83 -8.14
C TYR A 148 -8.74 1.57 -6.75
N SER A 149 -8.78 0.30 -6.31
CA SER A 149 -9.39 -0.08 -5.02
C SER A 149 -8.60 0.35 -3.78
N PHE A 150 -7.41 0.94 -3.96
CA PHE A 150 -6.64 1.52 -2.88
C PHE A 150 -7.05 2.96 -2.60
N GLN A 151 -7.70 3.65 -3.54
CA GLN A 151 -8.11 5.05 -3.37
C GLN A 151 -9.21 5.15 -2.30
N LYS A 152 -8.82 5.47 -1.06
CA LYS A 152 -9.75 5.63 0.06
C LYS A 152 -10.06 7.11 0.27
N PRO A 153 -11.31 7.48 0.59
CA PRO A 153 -11.63 8.85 0.93
C PRO A 153 -10.87 9.29 2.18
N CYS A 154 -10.17 10.41 2.07
CA CYS A 154 -9.43 11.02 3.17
C CYS A 154 -10.39 11.84 4.05
N LYS A 155 -11.19 11.16 4.88
CA LYS A 155 -12.19 11.81 5.75
C LYS A 155 -11.54 12.50 6.96
N ASN A 156 -10.56 11.85 7.59
CA ASN A 156 -9.89 12.35 8.81
C ASN A 156 -8.41 12.63 8.51
N THR A 157 -8.13 13.76 7.87
CA THR A 157 -6.77 14.14 7.48
C THR A 157 -5.99 14.74 8.64
N LYS A 158 -4.72 14.33 8.78
CA LYS A 158 -3.75 14.95 9.68
C LYS A 158 -2.74 15.73 8.85
N THR A 159 -3.12 16.92 8.43
CA THR A 159 -2.31 17.79 7.57
C THR A 159 -2.26 19.19 8.14
N GLU A 160 -1.14 19.88 7.94
CA GLU A 160 -0.91 21.26 8.36
C GLU A 160 -1.67 22.28 7.50
N ASN A 161 -2.07 21.92 6.28
CA ASN A 161 -2.80 22.81 5.39
C ASN A 161 -3.77 22.02 4.50
N SER A 162 -5.06 22.03 4.88
CA SER A 162 -6.12 21.27 4.20
C SER A 162 -6.39 21.74 2.76
N GLY A 163 -6.29 23.04 2.49
CA GLY A 163 -6.46 23.60 1.13
C GLY A 163 -5.38 23.12 0.17
N VAL A 164 -4.12 23.20 0.60
CA VAL A 164 -2.96 22.71 -0.18
C VAL A 164 -3.00 21.19 -0.31
N PHE A 165 -3.33 20.46 0.76
CA PHE A 165 -3.51 19.01 0.75
C PHE A 165 -4.57 18.57 -0.28
N ASN A 166 -5.74 19.22 -0.29
CA ASN A 166 -6.81 18.86 -1.22
C ASN A 166 -6.37 19.07 -2.66
N ARG A 167 -5.72 20.20 -2.94
CA ARG A 167 -5.23 20.54 -4.28
C ARG A 167 -4.13 19.59 -4.78
N ILE A 168 -3.19 19.20 -3.91
CA ILE A 168 -2.00 18.45 -4.30
C ILE A 168 -2.17 16.96 -4.04
N CYS A 169 -2.30 16.57 -2.77
CA CYS A 169 -2.28 15.16 -2.38
C CYS A 169 -3.56 14.41 -2.79
N LYS A 170 -4.73 15.04 -2.65
CA LYS A 170 -6.03 14.39 -2.87
C LYS A 170 -6.44 14.39 -4.34
N ASN A 171 -6.36 15.55 -5.00
CA ASN A 171 -6.77 15.70 -6.40
C ASN A 171 -5.68 15.27 -7.39
N ASN A 172 -4.53 14.80 -6.89
CA ASN A 172 -3.42 14.31 -7.69
C ASN A 172 -3.04 15.27 -8.83
N THR A 173 -2.95 16.55 -8.51
CA THR A 173 -2.37 17.49 -9.47
C THR A 173 -0.88 17.15 -9.54
N GLN A 174 -0.27 17.14 -10.72
CA GLN A 174 1.20 17.00 -10.88
C GLN A 174 1.98 18.20 -10.26
N LYS A 175 1.34 18.93 -9.35
CA LYS A 175 1.86 20.10 -8.65
C LYS A 175 2.51 19.63 -7.35
N ALA A 176 3.52 20.37 -6.91
CA ALA A 176 4.12 20.20 -5.60
C ALA A 176 3.80 21.42 -4.73
N GLU A 177 4.03 21.30 -3.43
CA GLU A 177 4.08 22.47 -2.55
C GLU A 177 5.13 23.46 -3.06
N SER A 178 5.01 24.74 -2.71
CA SER A 178 6.10 25.68 -2.97
C SER A 178 7.39 25.17 -2.31
N PRO A 179 8.54 25.25 -3.00
CA PRO A 179 9.81 24.85 -2.41
C PRO A 179 10.03 25.58 -1.09
N LYS A 180 10.54 24.86 -0.08
CA LYS A 180 10.88 25.38 1.25
C LYS A 180 9.71 25.83 2.12
N SER A 181 8.46 25.67 1.69
CA SER A 181 7.28 26.11 2.47
C SER A 181 6.73 25.05 3.42
N GLY A 182 6.98 23.77 3.15
CA GLY A 182 6.39 22.66 3.90
C GLY A 182 6.99 22.49 5.30
N LYS A 183 6.17 22.05 6.26
CA LYS A 183 6.54 21.88 7.69
C LYS A 183 7.83 21.08 7.90
N TYR A 184 8.06 20.04 7.10
CA TYR A 184 9.17 19.12 7.29
C TYR A 184 10.42 19.49 6.47
N TYR A 185 10.45 20.68 5.86
CA TYR A 185 11.65 21.20 5.20
C TYR A 185 12.67 21.83 6.17
N THR A 186 12.38 21.97 7.47
CA THR A 186 13.36 22.56 8.40
C THR A 186 14.60 21.68 8.59
N LYS A 187 15.71 22.29 9.04
CA LYS A 187 16.99 21.60 9.26
C LYS A 187 16.85 20.40 10.21
N ASP A 188 15.99 20.50 11.23
CA ASP A 188 15.84 19.44 12.22
C ASP A 188 15.14 18.18 11.67
N TYR A 189 14.18 18.36 10.75
CA TYR A 189 13.56 17.25 10.03
C TYR A 189 14.46 16.71 8.92
N ARG A 190 15.09 17.59 8.12
CA ARG A 190 15.94 17.18 6.98
C ARG A 190 17.23 16.46 7.40
N LYS A 191 17.77 16.79 8.59
CA LYS A 191 18.96 16.13 9.14
C LYS A 191 18.63 14.97 10.09
N GLY A 192 17.36 14.57 10.19
CA GLY A 192 16.93 13.45 11.02
C GLY A 192 17.17 13.67 12.52
N LYS A 193 17.32 14.92 12.99
CA LYS A 193 17.50 15.23 14.42
C LYS A 193 16.24 14.89 15.23
N MET A 194 15.08 15.04 14.60
CA MET A 194 13.81 14.57 15.13
C MET A 194 13.68 13.06 14.86
N VAL A 195 13.73 12.24 15.91
CA VAL A 195 13.56 10.78 15.78
C VAL A 195 12.07 10.42 15.77
N GLY A 196 11.65 9.69 14.75
CA GLY A 196 10.25 9.31 14.54
C GLY A 196 9.96 8.78 13.14
N LYS A 197 8.66 8.66 12.82
CA LYS A 197 8.14 8.16 11.55
C LYS A 197 7.27 9.20 10.87
N TYR A 198 7.29 9.23 9.55
CA TYR A 198 6.39 10.03 8.73
C TYR A 198 5.29 9.12 8.19
N ASN A 199 4.07 9.36 8.65
CA ASN A 199 2.90 8.59 8.27
C ASN A 199 2.11 9.31 7.17
N CYS A 200 1.36 8.57 6.38
CA CYS A 200 0.42 9.14 5.40
C CYS A 200 -0.64 10.02 6.10
N SER A 201 -0.78 11.28 5.70
CA SER A 201 -1.77 12.21 6.29
C SER A 201 -3.22 11.78 6.10
N CYS A 202 -3.50 10.91 5.14
CA CYS A 202 -4.85 10.42 4.84
C CYS A 202 -5.23 9.17 5.65
N CYS A 203 -4.38 8.12 5.65
CA CYS A 203 -4.72 6.83 6.26
C CYS A 203 -3.81 6.40 7.42
N GLY A 204 -2.78 7.17 7.74
CA GLY A 204 -1.86 6.88 8.83
C GLY A 204 -0.81 5.78 8.55
N SER A 205 -0.74 5.22 7.33
CA SER A 205 0.27 4.23 6.96
C SER A 205 1.71 4.75 7.24
N PRO A 206 2.61 3.97 7.86
CA PRO A 206 3.96 4.43 8.22
C PRO A 206 4.91 4.39 7.03
N LEU A 207 5.03 5.50 6.30
CA LEU A 207 5.70 5.56 5.00
C LEU A 207 7.23 5.63 5.12
N TYR A 208 7.75 6.58 5.91
CA TYR A 208 9.18 6.89 5.97
C TYR A 208 9.68 7.01 7.41
N SER A 209 10.98 6.73 7.59
CA SER A 209 11.68 6.91 8.87
C SER A 209 12.52 8.17 8.85
N SER A 210 12.60 8.86 9.99
CA SER A 210 13.59 9.92 10.23
C SER A 210 15.03 9.48 9.99
N LYS A 211 15.37 8.20 10.18
CA LYS A 211 16.71 7.66 9.93
C LYS A 211 17.10 7.67 8.45
N ASP A 212 16.11 7.70 7.57
CA ASP A 212 16.29 7.65 6.11
C ASP A 212 16.16 9.04 5.48
N THR A 213 16.05 10.12 6.27
CA THR A 213 15.99 11.49 5.74
C THR A 213 17.26 11.85 4.97
N TYR A 214 17.09 12.65 3.93
CA TYR A 214 18.16 13.06 3.02
C TYR A 214 18.10 14.57 2.77
N GLU A 215 19.25 15.24 2.82
CA GLU A 215 19.38 16.66 2.49
C GLU A 215 19.65 16.81 0.98
N SER A 216 18.57 16.88 0.20
CA SER A 216 18.64 16.99 -1.27
C SER A 216 18.82 18.41 -1.79
N GLY A 217 18.54 19.43 -0.97
CA GLY A 217 18.45 20.82 -1.42
C GLY A 217 17.20 21.15 -2.25
N SER A 218 16.32 20.18 -2.52
CA SER A 218 15.19 20.34 -3.44
C SER A 218 14.14 21.36 -2.99
N GLY A 219 13.94 21.51 -1.67
CA GLY A 219 12.86 22.32 -1.13
C GLY A 219 11.76 21.51 -0.43
N TRP A 220 11.84 20.18 -0.46
CA TRP A 220 10.86 19.28 0.16
C TRP A 220 11.56 18.23 1.04
N PRO A 221 10.86 17.64 2.04
CA PRO A 221 11.40 16.51 2.78
C PRO A 221 11.74 15.38 1.81
N SER A 222 12.97 14.88 1.92
CA SER A 222 13.51 13.85 1.03
C SER A 222 13.97 12.64 1.83
N PHE A 223 13.82 11.45 1.26
CA PHE A 223 14.11 10.18 1.93
C PHE A 223 14.87 9.23 1.01
N LYS A 224 15.86 8.49 1.54
CA LYS A 224 16.61 7.51 0.77
C LYS A 224 15.75 6.30 0.39
N GLU A 225 15.00 5.77 1.35
CA GLU A 225 14.10 4.63 1.14
C GLU A 225 12.84 4.74 2.05
N PRO A 226 11.70 4.13 1.65
CA PRO A 226 10.55 3.96 2.53
C PRO A 226 10.83 2.89 3.61
N ILE A 227 10.08 2.93 4.72
CA ILE A 227 10.16 1.91 5.79
C ILE A 227 9.94 0.50 5.21
N GLN A 228 8.97 0.36 4.31
CA GLN A 228 8.80 -0.83 3.48
C GLN A 228 8.39 -0.41 2.07
N ARG A 229 8.98 -1.06 1.06
CA ARG A 229 8.65 -0.79 -0.36
C ARG A 229 7.18 -1.04 -0.68
N SER A 230 6.52 -1.96 0.03
CA SER A 230 5.08 -2.25 -0.12
C SER A 230 4.16 -1.14 0.38
N PHE A 231 4.65 -0.18 1.17
CA PHE A 231 3.84 0.94 1.67
C PHE A 231 3.68 2.09 0.69
N ILE A 232 4.51 2.12 -0.35
CA ILE A 232 4.41 3.08 -1.44
C ILE A 232 4.21 2.38 -2.79
N LEU A 233 3.62 3.11 -3.72
CA LEU A 233 3.44 2.73 -5.11
C LEU A 233 4.29 3.67 -5.94
N LEU A 234 5.27 3.15 -6.66
CA LEU A 234 6.06 3.92 -7.61
C LEU A 234 5.57 3.65 -9.03
N ASN A 235 5.19 4.70 -9.75
CA ASN A 235 5.04 4.65 -11.19
C ASN A 235 6.41 4.88 -11.83
N GLU A 236 7.02 3.84 -12.42
CA GLU A 236 8.36 3.92 -13.02
C GLU A 236 8.42 4.80 -14.29
N ARG A 237 7.27 5.14 -14.90
CA ARG A 237 7.21 6.04 -16.07
C ARG A 237 7.20 7.50 -15.66
N THR A 238 6.38 7.86 -14.67
CA THR A 238 6.20 9.26 -14.22
C THR A 238 7.05 9.60 -13.00
N ASN A 239 7.69 8.60 -12.40
CA ASN A 239 8.33 8.66 -11.07
C ASN A 239 7.38 9.03 -9.92
N GLU A 240 6.06 9.02 -10.14
CA GLU A 240 5.08 9.37 -9.11
C GLU A 240 5.08 8.34 -7.98
N ILE A 241 5.01 8.84 -6.73
CA ILE A 241 4.90 8.05 -5.52
C ILE A 241 3.52 8.27 -4.90
N ARG A 242 2.78 7.18 -4.68
CA ARG A 242 1.52 7.17 -3.93
C ARG A 242 1.59 6.30 -2.69
N CYS A 243 0.72 6.56 -1.72
CA CYS A 243 0.53 5.67 -0.59
C CYS A 243 -0.20 4.40 -1.04
N THR A 244 0.38 3.22 -0.80
CA THR A 244 -0.29 1.96 -1.17
C THR A 244 -1.62 1.80 -0.45
N GLN A 245 -1.76 2.23 0.80
CA GLN A 245 -2.96 1.92 1.58
C GLN A 245 -4.20 2.74 1.22
N CYS A 246 -4.02 3.96 0.70
CA CYS A 246 -5.12 4.89 0.42
C CYS A 246 -5.04 5.59 -0.95
N GLY A 247 -4.02 5.30 -1.76
CA GLY A 247 -3.84 5.90 -3.09
C GLY A 247 -3.44 7.38 -3.07
N LEU A 248 -3.20 7.98 -1.89
CA LEU A 248 -2.87 9.41 -1.77
C LEU A 248 -1.58 9.72 -2.56
N HIS A 249 -1.60 10.76 -3.39
CA HIS A 249 -0.39 11.30 -4.00
C HIS A 249 0.56 11.79 -2.90
N LEU A 250 1.84 11.41 -2.98
CA LEU A 250 2.85 11.80 -2.00
C LEU A 250 3.89 12.74 -2.62
N GLY A 251 4.42 12.38 -3.78
CA GLY A 251 5.48 13.13 -4.45
C GLY A 251 6.12 12.31 -5.56
N HIS A 252 7.44 12.43 -5.74
CA HIS A 252 8.14 11.79 -6.84
C HIS A 252 9.51 11.23 -6.45
N ARG A 253 9.95 10.19 -7.15
CA ARG A 253 11.31 9.65 -7.04
C ARG A 253 12.26 10.41 -7.96
N ILE A 254 13.34 10.92 -7.39
CA ILE A 254 14.39 11.61 -8.12
C ILE A 254 15.57 10.65 -8.32
N SER A 255 16.15 10.66 -9.52
CA SER A 255 17.36 9.89 -9.85
C SER A 255 18.43 10.85 -10.39
N GLU A 256 19.51 11.04 -9.64
CA GLU A 256 20.65 11.85 -10.08
C GLU A 256 21.61 11.00 -10.90
N THR A 257 21.74 11.30 -12.20
CA THR A 257 22.57 10.55 -13.16
C THR A 257 24.05 10.53 -12.77
N LYS A 258 24.57 11.63 -12.22
CA LYS A 258 26.00 11.77 -11.87
C LYS A 258 26.42 10.98 -10.62
N LYS A 259 25.49 10.70 -9.69
CA LYS A 259 25.81 10.13 -8.37
C LYS A 259 25.28 8.73 -8.15
N THR A 260 24.62 8.12 -9.14
CA THR A 260 23.83 6.87 -8.98
C THR A 260 22.83 6.93 -7.83
N LEU A 261 22.48 8.14 -7.39
CA LEU A 261 21.70 8.38 -6.19
C LEU A 261 20.22 8.43 -6.57
N ARG A 262 19.39 7.73 -5.79
CA ARG A 262 17.92 7.80 -5.89
C ARG A 262 17.34 8.13 -4.53
N TYR A 263 16.38 9.04 -4.50
CA TYR A 263 15.67 9.43 -3.29
C TYR A 263 14.24 9.85 -3.60
N ASP A 264 13.37 9.74 -2.61
CA ASP A 264 11.97 10.13 -2.69
C ASP A 264 11.82 11.57 -2.20
N CYS A 265 11.22 12.43 -3.00
CA CYS A 265 10.95 13.84 -2.69
C CYS A 265 9.44 14.00 -2.48
N ILE A 266 9.02 14.26 -1.24
CA ILE A 266 7.63 14.11 -0.81
C ILE A 266 7.06 15.45 -0.34
N ASN A 267 5.80 15.73 -0.63
CA ASN A 267 5.10 16.89 -0.09
C ASN A 267 4.88 16.70 1.43
N SER A 268 5.29 17.70 2.22
CA SER A 268 5.05 17.77 3.66
C SER A 268 3.58 17.62 4.01
N VAL A 269 2.67 18.27 3.28
CA VAL A 269 1.22 18.21 3.57
C VAL A 269 0.65 16.79 3.47
N CYS A 270 1.29 15.92 2.70
CA CYS A 270 0.88 14.51 2.55
C CYS A 270 1.44 13.61 3.67
N LEU A 271 2.25 14.17 4.58
CA LEU A 271 2.86 13.47 5.72
C LEU A 271 2.39 14.00 7.10
N ASN A 272 2.34 13.11 8.07
CA ASN A 272 2.14 13.41 9.47
C ASN A 272 3.26 12.75 10.30
N PHE A 273 4.13 13.57 10.90
CA PHE A 273 5.23 13.08 11.72
C PHE A 273 4.74 12.58 13.09
N VAL A 274 5.22 11.41 13.49
CA VAL A 274 4.97 10.78 14.80
C VAL A 274 6.32 10.57 15.49
N PRO A 275 6.63 11.32 16.57
CA PRO A 275 7.87 11.15 17.33
C PRO A 275 7.99 9.75 17.93
N ASP A 276 9.21 9.22 17.98
CA ASP A 276 9.49 7.99 18.71
C ASP A 276 9.71 8.32 20.19
N LYS A 277 8.76 7.93 21.06
CA LYS A 277 8.81 8.23 22.50
C LYS A 277 9.90 7.44 23.25
N SER A 278 10.47 6.41 22.63
CA SER A 278 11.47 5.54 23.26
C SER A 278 12.90 6.12 23.27
N MET A 279 13.15 7.22 22.53
CA MET A 279 14.45 7.89 22.48
C MET A 279 14.27 9.37 22.85
N GLY A 280 14.65 9.70 24.08
CA GLY A 280 14.29 10.93 24.80
C GLY A 280 14.48 12.22 24.00
N PHE A 281 13.39 12.97 23.86
CA PHE A 281 13.41 14.34 23.40
C PHE A 281 13.90 15.25 24.55
N LYS A 282 15.15 15.75 24.48
CA LYS A 282 15.56 16.90 25.29
C LYS A 282 14.97 18.18 24.66
N GLY A 283 13.67 18.37 24.85
CA GLY A 283 13.00 19.62 24.50
C GLY A 283 13.38 20.70 25.49
N GLY A 284 14.10 21.72 25.03
CA GLY A 284 14.40 22.93 25.80
C GLY A 284 13.11 23.60 26.27
N SER A 285 13.05 23.84 27.58
CA SER A 285 11.97 24.51 28.28
C SER A 285 11.91 26.00 27.95
N THR A 286 10.74 26.49 27.53
CA THR A 286 10.24 27.79 27.98
C THR A 286 8.73 27.65 28.24
N GLN A 287 8.42 27.23 29.47
CA GLN A 287 7.09 27.36 30.04
C GLN A 287 6.77 28.85 30.20
N ARG A 288 5.78 29.37 29.49
CA ARG A 288 4.90 30.38 30.07
C ARG A 288 3.70 29.64 30.66
N LYS A 289 3.79 29.34 31.96
CA LYS A 289 2.64 28.89 32.77
C LYS A 289 1.63 30.05 32.83
N ARG A 290 0.50 29.94 32.12
CA ARG A 290 -0.72 30.64 32.54
C ARG A 290 -1.43 29.75 33.56
N GLN A 291 -1.34 30.13 34.83
CA GLN A 291 -2.12 29.58 35.92
C GLN A 291 -3.61 29.85 35.66
N PHE A 292 -4.40 28.80 35.49
CA PHE A 292 -5.80 28.83 35.88
C PHE A 292 -5.86 28.19 37.28
N LYS A 293 -6.08 29.00 38.32
CA LYS A 293 -6.43 28.53 39.66
C LYS A 293 -7.88 28.06 39.62
N SER A 294 -8.12 26.75 39.75
CA SER A 294 -9.40 26.25 40.23
C SER A 294 -9.26 25.90 41.71
N THR A 295 -9.83 26.76 42.56
CA THR A 295 -9.81 26.62 44.01
C THR A 295 -10.98 25.75 44.43
N ILE A 296 -10.74 24.47 44.73
CA ILE A 296 -11.59 23.70 45.66
C ILE A 296 -10.64 22.89 46.55
N SER A 297 -10.61 23.22 47.84
CA SER A 297 -9.77 22.52 48.81
C SER A 297 -10.28 21.09 49.04
N ASN A 298 -9.34 20.18 49.23
CA ASN A 298 -9.54 18.74 49.43
C ASN A 298 -10.33 18.36 50.70
N ASP A 299 -10.70 19.34 51.54
CA ASP A 299 -11.35 19.08 52.82
C ASP A 299 -12.88 18.99 52.70
N LYS A 300 -13.51 19.69 51.74
CA LYS A 300 -14.96 19.56 51.47
C LYS A 300 -15.33 18.23 50.81
N TYR A 301 -14.42 17.60 50.07
CA TYR A 301 -14.68 16.32 49.41
C TYR A 301 -14.69 15.15 50.39
N LYS A 302 -13.91 15.22 51.48
CA LYS A 302 -13.83 14.18 52.51
C LYS A 302 -15.06 14.16 53.43
N GLU A 303 -15.69 15.30 53.70
CA GLU A 303 -16.96 15.35 54.45
C GLU A 303 -18.16 14.79 53.67
N LEU A 304 -18.21 15.03 52.35
CA LEU A 304 -19.29 14.53 51.48
C LEU A 304 -19.32 12.99 51.37
N ILE A 305 -18.15 12.33 51.46
CA ILE A 305 -18.07 10.87 51.46
C ILE A 305 -18.46 10.26 52.82
N LYS A 306 -18.18 10.95 53.94
CA LYS A 306 -18.61 10.50 55.28
C LYS A 306 -20.13 10.59 55.46
N LYS A 307 -20.80 11.63 54.95
CA LYS A 307 -22.27 11.76 55.02
C LYS A 307 -23.03 10.73 54.15
N LYS A 308 -22.47 10.29 53.02
CA LYS A 308 -23.08 9.24 52.17
C LYS A 308 -22.99 7.82 52.74
N ARG A 309 -22.03 7.53 53.63
CA ARG A 309 -21.89 6.21 54.27
C ARG A 309 -22.82 5.98 55.48
N LYS A 310 -23.36 7.04 56.10
CA LYS A 310 -24.33 6.93 57.22
C LYS A 310 -25.80 6.80 56.78
N LYS A 311 -26.15 7.06 55.52
CA LYS A 311 -27.52 6.91 54.97
C LYS A 311 -27.82 5.54 54.33
N LYS A 312 -26.95 4.55 54.50
CA LYS A 312 -27.11 3.19 53.95
C LYS A 312 -27.14 2.08 55.02
N LYS A 313 -27.36 2.45 56.28
CA LYS A 313 -27.45 1.54 57.45
C LYS A 313 -28.53 1.96 58.46
N LEU A 314 -29.62 2.54 57.98
CA LEU A 314 -30.88 2.70 58.71
C LEU A 314 -32.00 2.25 57.77
#